data_AF-A0A9X1NIX2-F1
#
_entry.id   AF-A0A9X1NIX2-F1
#
_cell.length_a   1.000
_cell.length_b   1.000
_cell.length_c   1.000
_cell.angle_alpha   90.00
_cell.angle_beta   90.00
_cell.angle_gamma   90.00
#
_symmetry.space_group_name_H-M   'P 1'
#
loop_
_entity.id
_entity.type
_entity.pdbx_description
1 polymer ?
#
loop_
_entity_poly.entity_id
_entity_poly.type
_entity_poly.pdbx_seq_one_letter_code
_entity_poly.pdbx_strand_id
1 'polypeptide(L)'
;MALALVERATLTHRVRLLVAATIIYNVVEAVVALSAGAAASSSALIGFGLDSIIEVSSAAAVAWQFSARDHAVREAREHTALRVIALSFFGLATFVTIDAVRALTGAQEASHSTVGIALAAISLAVMPFLSYAQRRTGRQLGSASAVADSKQTLLCTYLSAVLLLGLLANSLLGWSWADPIAALVIAAVAVREGINAWQGNDCCPPTTALAFENEAGAAQPSCSCCS
;
A
#
# COMPACT_ATOMS: atom_id res chain seq x y z
N MET A 1 2.86 32.81 -17.44
CA MET A 1 4.00 31.88 -17.30
C MET A 1 4.53 31.82 -15.86
N ALA A 2 4.88 32.94 -15.21
CA ALA A 2 5.40 32.95 -13.83
C ALA A 2 4.41 32.41 -12.76
N LEU A 3 3.12 32.77 -12.85
CA LEU A 3 2.06 32.24 -11.96
C LEU A 3 1.94 30.71 -12.02
N ALA A 4 1.99 30.13 -13.21
CA ALA A 4 1.95 28.67 -13.41
C ALA A 4 3.20 27.96 -12.85
N LEU A 5 4.37 28.62 -12.87
CA LEU A 5 5.60 28.07 -12.28
C LEU A 5 5.58 28.11 -10.74
N VAL A 6 5.05 29.18 -10.15
CA VAL A 6 4.86 29.31 -8.69
C VAL A 6 3.86 28.27 -8.19
N GLU A 7 2.72 28.11 -8.87
CA GLU A 7 1.70 27.11 -8.52
C GLU A 7 2.24 25.67 -8.59
N ARG A 8 3.02 25.37 -9.64
CA ARG A 8 3.69 24.07 -9.79
C ARG A 8 4.76 23.82 -8.72
N ALA A 9 5.51 24.84 -8.31
CA ALA A 9 6.50 24.72 -7.23
C ALA A 9 5.81 24.43 -5.87
N THR A 10 4.71 25.12 -5.57
CA THR A 10 3.93 24.88 -4.35
C THR A 10 3.31 23.47 -4.34
N LEU A 11 2.72 23.02 -5.46
CA LEU A 11 2.19 21.66 -5.59
C LEU A 11 3.28 20.59 -5.41
N THR A 12 4.45 20.81 -6.01
CA THR A 12 5.60 19.90 -5.86
C THR A 12 6.06 19.79 -4.41
N HIS A 13 6.14 20.90 -3.69
CA HIS A 13 6.48 20.92 -2.27
C HIS A 13 5.43 20.18 -1.43
N ARG A 14 4.14 20.39 -1.69
CA ARG A 14 3.04 19.71 -0.99
C ARG A 14 3.07 18.20 -1.22
N VAL A 15 3.25 17.74 -2.46
CA VAL A 15 3.36 16.30 -2.76
C VAL A 15 4.55 15.68 -2.01
N ARG A 16 5.72 16.34 -2.00
CA ARG A 16 6.88 15.85 -1.26
C ARG A 16 6.64 15.76 0.25
N LEU A 17 6.01 16.76 0.84
CA LEU A 17 5.63 16.73 2.26
C LEU A 17 4.64 15.60 2.57
N LEU A 18 3.63 15.41 1.71
CA LEU A 18 2.65 14.34 1.91
C LEU A 18 3.29 12.95 1.81
N VAL A 19 4.13 12.71 0.79
CA VAL A 19 4.86 11.44 0.64
C VAL A 19 5.80 11.21 1.83
N ALA A 20 6.54 12.22 2.27
CA ALA A 20 7.40 12.11 3.44
C ALA A 20 6.60 11.81 4.72
N ALA A 21 5.45 12.44 4.90
CA ALA A 21 4.56 12.18 6.03
C ALA A 21 4.03 10.73 6.02
N THR A 22 3.60 10.22 4.86
CA THR A 22 3.15 8.83 4.71
C THR A 22 4.28 7.84 5.02
N ILE A 23 5.48 8.05 4.49
CA ILE A 23 6.64 7.18 4.78
C ILE A 23 6.95 7.15 6.28
N ILE A 24 7.02 8.32 6.93
CA ILE A 24 7.28 8.41 8.38
C ILE A 24 6.19 7.69 9.16
N TYR A 25 4.93 7.90 8.79
CA TYR A 25 3.79 7.25 9.43
C TYR A 25 3.89 5.72 9.32
N ASN A 26 4.14 5.19 8.11
CA ASN A 26 4.23 3.75 7.87
C ASN A 26 5.43 3.11 8.58
N VAL A 27 6.55 3.82 8.71
CA VAL A 27 7.68 3.35 9.52
C VAL A 27 7.31 3.25 11.00
N VAL A 28 6.64 4.27 11.55
CA VAL A 28 6.16 4.24 12.94
C VAL A 28 5.13 3.12 13.13
N GLU A 29 4.20 2.99 12.19
CA GLU A 29 3.20 1.92 12.19
C GLU A 29 3.85 0.54 12.18
N ALA A 30 4.82 0.29 11.29
CA ALA A 30 5.55 -0.97 11.24
C ALA A 30 6.22 -1.30 12.58
N VAL A 31 6.93 -0.34 13.17
CA VAL A 31 7.63 -0.55 14.44
C VAL A 31 6.65 -0.89 15.56
N VAL A 32 5.56 -0.14 15.68
CA VAL A 32 4.55 -0.34 16.73
C VAL A 32 3.79 -1.64 16.50
N ALA A 33 3.38 -1.93 15.27
CA ALA A 33 2.65 -3.15 14.92
C ALA A 33 3.49 -4.40 15.14
N LEU A 34 4.74 -4.44 14.66
CA LEU A 34 5.61 -5.61 14.83
C LEU A 34 5.95 -5.86 16.29
N SER A 35 6.24 -4.81 17.06
CA SER A 35 6.54 -4.95 18.48
C SER A 35 5.32 -5.40 19.29
N ALA A 36 4.16 -4.78 19.09
CA ALA A 36 2.93 -5.16 19.75
C ALA A 36 2.39 -6.52 19.28
N GLY A 37 2.59 -6.87 18.00
CA GLY A 37 2.20 -8.14 17.41
C GLY A 37 3.01 -9.30 17.98
N ALA A 38 4.34 -9.13 18.07
CA ALA A 38 5.21 -10.10 18.71
C ALA A 38 4.89 -10.27 20.20
N ALA A 39 4.65 -9.16 20.93
CA ALA A 39 4.29 -9.20 22.35
C ALA A 39 2.94 -9.88 22.60
N ALA A 40 1.98 -9.72 21.69
CA ALA A 40 0.64 -10.28 21.79
C ALA A 40 0.48 -11.64 21.08
N SER A 41 1.52 -12.16 20.42
CA SER A 41 1.43 -13.33 19.52
C SER A 41 0.27 -13.20 18.50
N SER A 42 0.11 -12.00 17.92
CA SER A 42 -0.95 -11.67 16.97
C SER A 42 -0.43 -11.73 15.53
N SER A 43 -0.88 -12.73 14.78
CA SER A 43 -0.52 -12.93 13.38
C SER A 43 -1.03 -11.80 12.50
N ALA A 44 -2.23 -11.28 12.80
CA ALA A 44 -2.80 -10.17 12.02
C ALA A 44 -2.00 -8.89 12.20
N LEU A 45 -1.59 -8.57 13.44
CA LEU A 45 -0.85 -7.35 13.73
C LEU A 45 0.58 -7.42 13.18
N ILE A 46 1.22 -8.60 13.20
CA ILE A 46 2.49 -8.81 12.51
C ILE A 46 2.32 -8.64 10.99
N GLY A 47 1.30 -9.26 10.40
CA GLY A 47 1.01 -9.13 8.97
C GLY A 47 0.77 -7.68 8.54
N PHE A 48 0.03 -6.92 9.34
CA PHE A 48 -0.18 -5.48 9.13
C PHE A 48 1.13 -4.69 9.20
N GLY A 49 1.97 -4.93 10.21
CA GLY A 49 3.25 -4.23 10.33
C GLY A 49 4.23 -4.56 9.19
N LEU A 50 4.20 -5.79 8.67
CA LEU A 50 4.97 -6.17 7.48
C LEU A 50 4.44 -5.48 6.22
N ASP A 51 3.13 -5.25 6.11
CA ASP A 51 2.54 -4.56 4.96
C ASP A 51 3.00 -3.10 4.89
N SER A 52 3.07 -2.41 6.04
CA SER A 52 3.63 -1.05 6.12
C SER A 52 5.10 -0.99 5.66
N ILE A 53 5.90 -2.05 5.91
CA ILE A 53 7.28 -2.16 5.37
C ILE A 53 7.26 -2.30 3.85
N ILE A 54 6.35 -3.12 3.31
CA ILE A 54 6.18 -3.25 1.87
C ILE A 54 5.78 -1.91 1.25
N GLU A 55 4.89 -1.15 1.87
CA GLU A 55 4.51 0.20 1.41
C GLU A 55 5.71 1.13 1.27
N VAL A 56 6.57 1.20 2.27
CA VAL A 56 7.78 2.02 2.18
C VAL A 56 8.74 1.51 1.10
N SER A 57 8.94 0.19 0.99
CA SER A 57 9.85 -0.40 0.01
C SER A 57 9.38 -0.24 -1.44
N SER A 58 8.07 -0.37 -1.67
CA SER A 58 7.44 -0.23 -2.98
C SER A 58 7.41 1.22 -3.43
N ALA A 59 7.08 2.17 -2.54
CA ALA A 59 7.20 3.60 -2.80
C ALA A 59 8.64 3.98 -3.18
N ALA A 60 9.65 3.41 -2.50
CA ALA A 60 11.06 3.61 -2.83
C ALA A 60 11.43 3.00 -4.20
N ALA A 61 10.96 1.79 -4.52
CA ALA A 61 11.19 1.14 -5.81
C ALA A 61 10.59 1.95 -6.97
N VAL A 62 9.36 2.46 -6.79
CA VAL A 62 8.70 3.35 -7.75
C VAL A 62 9.43 4.69 -7.88
N ALA A 63 9.86 5.31 -6.78
CA ALA A 63 10.64 6.54 -6.84
C ALA A 63 11.97 6.35 -7.59
N TRP A 64 12.63 5.21 -7.38
CA TRP A 64 13.85 4.84 -8.08
C TRP A 64 13.63 4.66 -9.59
N GLN A 65 12.50 4.05 -10.00
CA GLN A 65 12.15 3.89 -11.41
C GLN A 65 12.03 5.24 -12.13
N PHE A 66 11.36 6.22 -11.49
CA PHE A 66 11.11 7.53 -12.08
C PHE A 66 12.31 8.49 -12.02
N SER A 67 13.40 8.11 -11.35
CA SER A 67 14.65 8.89 -11.36
C SER A 67 15.42 8.81 -12.68
N ALA A 68 15.12 7.83 -13.54
CA ALA A 68 15.74 7.68 -14.84
C ALA A 68 15.21 8.72 -15.85
N ARG A 69 16.11 9.36 -16.60
CA ARG A 69 15.77 10.34 -17.66
C ARG A 69 15.50 9.69 -19.01
N ASP A 70 16.15 8.56 -19.28
CA ASP A 70 16.01 7.80 -20.52
C ASP A 70 14.79 6.87 -20.45
N HIS A 71 13.97 6.87 -21.51
CA HIS A 71 12.77 6.06 -21.62
C HIS A 71 13.05 4.55 -21.56
N ALA A 72 14.07 4.07 -22.27
CA ALA A 72 14.39 2.64 -22.30
C ALA A 72 14.90 2.15 -20.93
N VAL A 73 15.67 3.00 -20.24
CA VAL A 73 16.14 2.72 -18.87
C VAL A 73 14.97 2.74 -17.89
N ARG A 74 14.00 3.66 -18.06
CA ARG A 74 12.83 3.74 -17.19
C ARG A 74 11.95 2.49 -17.30
N GLU A 75 11.72 1.99 -18.51
CA GLU A 75 10.93 0.78 -18.76
C GLU A 75 11.60 -0.48 -18.17
N ALA A 76 12.92 -0.62 -18.33
CA ALA A 76 13.66 -1.71 -17.69
C ALA A 76 13.60 -1.64 -16.14
N ARG A 77 13.67 -0.43 -15.58
CA ARG A 77 13.52 -0.22 -14.13
C ARG A 77 12.11 -0.48 -13.64
N GLU A 78 11.09 -0.19 -14.43
CA GLU A 78 9.69 -0.45 -14.12
C GLU A 78 9.43 -1.95 -13.95
N HIS A 79 9.84 -2.78 -14.91
CA HIS A 79 9.75 -4.24 -14.78
C HIS A 79 10.51 -4.76 -13.54
N THR A 80 11.67 -4.16 -13.25
CA THR A 80 12.45 -4.52 -12.06
C THR A 80 11.73 -4.14 -10.78
N ALA A 81 11.20 -2.91 -10.69
CA ALA A 81 10.45 -2.42 -9.54
C ALA A 81 9.20 -3.26 -9.28
N LEU A 82 8.41 -3.54 -10.32
CA LEU A 82 7.24 -4.41 -10.24
C LEU A 82 7.58 -5.82 -9.73
N ARG A 83 8.67 -6.43 -10.22
CA ARG A 83 9.10 -7.75 -9.74
C ARG A 83 9.53 -7.72 -8.28
N VAL A 84 10.26 -6.69 -7.86
CA VAL A 84 10.63 -6.52 -6.45
C VAL A 84 9.39 -6.39 -5.58
N ILE A 85 8.43 -5.55 -5.98
CA ILE A 85 7.16 -5.36 -5.28
C ILE A 85 6.37 -6.67 -5.19
N ALA A 86 6.24 -7.38 -6.30
CA ALA A 86 5.53 -8.65 -6.36
C ALA A 86 6.16 -9.71 -5.44
N LEU A 87 7.49 -9.86 -5.47
CA LEU A 87 8.22 -10.79 -4.62
C LEU A 87 8.09 -10.44 -3.14
N SER A 88 8.09 -9.15 -2.78
CA SER A 88 7.84 -8.70 -1.41
C SER A 88 6.46 -9.12 -0.93
N PHE A 89 5.41 -8.88 -1.74
CA PHE A 89 4.05 -9.27 -1.38
C PHE A 89 3.87 -10.78 -1.26
N PHE A 90 4.46 -11.58 -2.15
CA PHE A 90 4.45 -13.04 -2.03
C PHE A 90 5.21 -13.54 -0.80
N GLY A 91 6.33 -12.89 -0.47
CA GLY A 91 7.09 -13.17 0.76
C GLY A 91 6.26 -12.91 2.01
N LEU A 92 5.60 -11.76 2.10
CA LEU A 92 4.69 -11.42 3.21
C LEU A 92 3.53 -12.40 3.28
N ALA A 93 2.85 -12.68 2.17
CA ALA A 93 1.74 -13.61 2.14
C ALA A 93 2.14 -15.00 2.64
N THR A 94 3.32 -15.49 2.21
CA THR A 94 3.84 -16.79 2.64
C THR A 94 4.11 -16.81 4.15
N PHE A 95 4.81 -15.78 4.65
CA PHE A 95 5.13 -15.67 6.08
C PHE A 95 3.87 -15.61 6.94
N VAL A 96 2.96 -14.68 6.62
CA VAL A 96 1.72 -14.45 7.39
C VAL A 96 0.80 -15.66 7.33
N THR A 97 0.73 -16.36 6.19
CA THR A 97 -0.06 -17.59 6.07
C THR A 97 0.50 -18.70 6.97
N ILE A 98 1.82 -18.91 6.97
CA ILE A 98 2.46 -19.92 7.84
C ILE A 98 2.19 -19.59 9.32
N ASP A 99 2.35 -18.32 9.69
CA ASP A 99 2.11 -17.86 11.07
C ASP A 99 0.66 -18.06 11.49
N ALA A 100 -0.30 -17.63 10.67
CA ALA A 100 -1.73 -17.78 10.93
C ALA A 100 -2.17 -19.26 11.02
N VAL A 101 -1.65 -20.13 10.16
CA VAL A 101 -1.94 -21.57 10.22
C VAL A 101 -1.42 -22.19 11.53
N ARG A 102 -0.21 -21.80 11.97
CA ARG A 102 0.35 -22.26 13.25
C ARG A 102 -0.53 -21.81 14.43
N ALA A 103 -0.95 -20.55 14.43
CA ALA A 103 -1.86 -20.02 15.44
C ALA A 103 -3.20 -20.78 15.47
N LEU A 104 -3.81 -21.07 14.31
CA LEU A 104 -5.05 -21.87 14.22
C LEU A 104 -4.90 -23.30 14.72
N THR A 105 -3.72 -23.91 14.57
CA THR A 105 -3.45 -25.28 15.06
C THR A 105 -3.16 -25.34 16.56
N GLY A 106 -3.27 -24.23 17.28
CA GLY A 106 -3.13 -24.16 18.74
C GLY A 106 -1.70 -23.93 19.23
N ALA A 107 -0.78 -23.48 18.37
CA ALA A 107 0.59 -23.21 18.78
C ALA A 107 0.73 -21.89 19.58
N GLN A 108 -0.19 -20.94 19.38
CA GLN A 108 -0.20 -19.62 20.03
C GLN A 108 -1.63 -19.06 20.05
N GLU A 109 -2.11 -18.66 21.23
CA GLU A 109 -3.35 -17.88 21.35
C GLU A 109 -3.01 -16.40 21.35
N ALA A 110 -3.62 -15.64 20.43
CA ALA A 110 -3.44 -14.20 20.35
C ALA A 110 -3.97 -13.54 21.63
N SER A 111 -3.08 -12.88 22.37
CA SER A 111 -3.42 -12.13 23.57
C SER A 111 -3.98 -10.75 23.24
N HIS A 112 -4.71 -10.14 24.18
CA HIS A 112 -5.28 -8.82 24.00
C HIS A 112 -4.20 -7.76 23.77
N SER A 113 -4.30 -7.01 22.66
CA SER A 113 -3.36 -5.93 22.32
C SER A 113 -4.05 -4.58 22.23
N THR A 114 -4.11 -3.85 23.35
CA THR A 114 -4.68 -2.49 23.39
C THR A 114 -3.91 -1.53 22.47
N VAL A 115 -2.60 -1.72 22.37
CA VAL A 115 -1.73 -0.96 21.45
C VAL A 115 -2.09 -1.25 20.00
N GLY A 116 -2.31 -2.52 19.64
CA GLY A 116 -2.74 -2.89 18.28
C GLY A 116 -4.11 -2.33 17.91
N ILE A 117 -5.07 -2.36 18.84
CA ILE A 117 -6.40 -1.76 18.63
C ILE A 117 -6.31 -0.26 18.41
N ALA A 118 -5.56 0.44 19.27
CA ALA A 118 -5.36 1.88 19.15
C ALA A 118 -4.65 2.23 17.84
N LEU A 119 -3.61 1.49 17.46
CA LEU A 119 -2.89 1.68 16.21
C LEU A 119 -3.84 1.50 15.01
N ALA A 120 -4.55 0.37 14.93
CA ALA A 120 -5.47 0.10 13.83
C ALA A 120 -6.58 1.15 13.73
N ALA A 121 -7.12 1.63 14.86
CA ALA A 121 -8.11 2.69 14.88
C ALA A 121 -7.55 4.04 14.39
N ILE A 122 -6.34 4.40 14.81
CA ILE A 122 -5.67 5.63 14.35
C ILE A 122 -5.40 5.54 12.85
N SER A 123 -4.86 4.43 12.37
CA SER A 123 -4.59 4.21 10.94
C SER A 123 -5.85 4.26 10.10
N LEU A 124 -6.93 3.63 10.56
CA LEU A 124 -8.24 3.69 9.91
C LEU A 124 -8.80 5.12 9.80
N ALA A 125 -8.45 6.02 10.73
CA ALA A 125 -8.88 7.41 10.71
C ALA A 125 -7.94 8.33 9.88
N VAL A 126 -6.63 8.12 9.97
CA VAL A 126 -5.61 9.00 9.38
C VAL A 126 -5.33 8.68 7.91
N MET A 127 -5.19 7.39 7.57
CA MET A 127 -4.84 6.93 6.22
C MET A 127 -5.82 7.39 5.12
N PRO A 128 -7.15 7.37 5.30
CA PRO A 128 -8.08 7.85 4.27
C PRO A 128 -7.87 9.33 3.92
N PHE A 129 -7.55 10.14 4.93
CA PHE A 129 -7.30 11.57 4.74
C PHE A 129 -6.00 11.80 3.96
N LEU A 130 -4.93 11.09 4.32
CA LEU A 130 -3.65 11.15 3.60
C LEU A 130 -3.81 10.68 2.15
N SER A 131 -4.45 9.53 1.94
CA SER A 131 -4.75 8.99 0.61
C SER A 131 -5.52 10.00 -0.25
N TYR A 132 -6.57 10.62 0.30
CA TYR A 132 -7.35 11.62 -0.43
C TYR A 132 -6.51 12.86 -0.79
N ALA A 133 -5.74 13.39 0.16
CA ALA A 133 -4.89 14.56 -0.04
C ALA A 133 -3.79 14.30 -1.09
N GLN A 134 -3.14 13.14 -1.02
CA GLN A 134 -2.12 12.70 -1.99
C GLN A 134 -2.72 12.50 -3.36
N ARG A 135 -3.86 11.82 -3.47
CA ARG A 135 -4.52 11.57 -4.75
C ARG A 135 -4.95 12.86 -5.43
N ARG A 136 -5.50 13.81 -4.67
CA ARG A 136 -5.92 15.12 -5.19
C ARG A 136 -4.72 15.93 -5.69
N THR A 137 -3.69 16.07 -4.86
CA THR A 137 -2.50 16.87 -5.19
C THR A 137 -1.67 16.21 -6.30
N GLY A 138 -1.55 14.88 -6.29
CA GLY A 138 -0.86 14.09 -7.30
C GLY A 138 -1.50 14.23 -8.68
N ARG A 139 -2.84 14.21 -8.76
CA ARG A 139 -3.58 14.45 -10.02
C ARG A 139 -3.38 15.87 -10.55
N GLN A 140 -3.42 16.88 -9.67
CA GLN A 140 -3.18 18.27 -10.05
C GLN A 140 -1.76 18.49 -10.58
N LEU A 141 -0.77 17.78 -10.03
CA LEU A 141 0.62 17.87 -10.45
C LEU A 141 0.94 16.97 -11.67
N GLY A 142 0.05 16.04 -12.03
CA GLY A 142 0.31 14.99 -13.02
C GLY A 142 1.33 13.95 -12.54
N SER A 143 1.46 13.74 -11.22
CA SER A 143 2.40 12.79 -10.62
C SER A 143 1.77 11.40 -10.52
N ALA A 144 2.18 10.49 -11.41
CA ALA A 144 1.77 9.09 -11.38
C ALA A 144 2.21 8.39 -10.09
N SER A 145 3.42 8.69 -9.58
CA SER A 145 3.93 8.12 -8.33
C SER A 145 3.11 8.51 -7.11
N ALA A 146 2.69 9.78 -6.98
CA ALA A 146 1.85 10.22 -5.87
C ALA A 146 0.43 9.63 -5.92
N VAL A 147 -0.08 9.35 -7.13
CA VAL A 147 -1.37 8.67 -7.30
C VAL A 147 -1.25 7.18 -6.98
N ALA A 148 -0.15 6.52 -7.35
CA ALA A 148 0.13 5.13 -6.99
C ALA A 148 0.26 4.97 -5.46
N ASP A 149 1.07 5.81 -4.82
CA ASP A 149 1.24 5.86 -3.35
C ASP A 149 -0.11 6.02 -2.63
N SER A 150 -0.99 6.91 -3.12
CA SER A 150 -2.32 7.09 -2.54
C SER A 150 -3.22 5.84 -2.58
N LYS A 151 -3.04 4.95 -3.57
CA LYS A 151 -3.78 3.68 -3.62
C LYS A 151 -3.28 2.71 -2.55
N GLN A 152 -1.98 2.73 -2.27
CA GLN A 152 -1.38 1.83 -1.29
C GLN A 152 -1.78 2.21 0.14
N THR A 153 -1.72 3.50 0.47
CA THR A 153 -2.28 4.04 1.73
C THR A 153 -3.78 3.71 1.90
N LEU A 154 -4.52 3.59 0.79
CA LEU A 154 -5.93 3.17 0.82
C LEU A 154 -6.09 1.66 1.08
N LEU A 155 -5.19 0.82 0.59
CA LEU A 155 -5.15 -0.60 0.97
C LEU A 155 -4.88 -0.75 2.46
N CYS A 156 -3.92 0.01 3.01
CA CYS A 156 -3.64 0.02 4.46
C CYS A 156 -4.84 0.44 5.30
N THR A 157 -5.70 1.33 4.79
CA THR A 157 -6.99 1.65 5.42
C THR A 157 -7.88 0.41 5.53
N TYR A 158 -8.03 -0.36 4.44
CA TYR A 158 -8.83 -1.59 4.46
C TYR A 158 -8.21 -2.66 5.36
N LEU A 159 -6.90 -2.82 5.33
CA LEU A 159 -6.18 -3.77 6.19
C LEU A 159 -6.28 -3.36 7.67
N SER A 160 -6.24 -2.06 7.98
CA SER A 160 -6.50 -1.53 9.33
C SER A 160 -7.91 -1.89 9.81
N ALA A 161 -8.91 -1.82 8.93
CA ALA A 161 -10.28 -2.22 9.27
C ALA A 161 -10.38 -3.73 9.55
N VAL A 162 -9.77 -4.56 8.70
CA VAL A 162 -9.73 -6.03 8.88
C VAL A 162 -9.01 -6.39 10.18
N LEU A 163 -7.84 -5.79 10.43
CA LEU A 163 -7.07 -5.95 11.66
C LEU A 163 -7.90 -5.55 12.88
N LEU A 164 -8.50 -4.36 12.87
CA LEU A 164 -9.29 -3.85 13.99
C LEU A 164 -10.47 -4.78 14.31
N LEU A 165 -11.18 -5.27 13.30
CA LEU A 165 -12.26 -6.24 13.47
C LEU A 165 -11.75 -7.55 14.07
N GLY A 166 -10.62 -8.08 13.59
CA GLY A 166 -9.99 -9.29 14.14
C GLY A 166 -9.59 -9.13 15.60
N LEU A 167 -8.92 -8.02 15.94
CA LEU A 167 -8.48 -7.72 17.30
C LEU A 167 -9.66 -7.48 18.25
N LEU A 168 -10.69 -6.76 17.82
CA LEU A 168 -11.90 -6.52 18.64
C LEU A 168 -12.69 -7.80 18.85
N ALA A 169 -12.85 -8.66 17.83
CA ALA A 169 -13.51 -9.95 17.97
C ALA A 169 -12.76 -10.86 18.95
N ASN A 170 -11.42 -10.91 18.86
CA ASN A 170 -10.61 -11.65 19.83
C ASN A 170 -10.77 -11.08 21.25
N SER A 171 -10.70 -9.76 21.38
CA SER A 171 -10.64 -9.05 22.66
C SER A 171 -11.98 -9.00 23.41
N LEU A 172 -13.09 -8.80 22.69
CA LEU A 172 -14.42 -8.60 23.28
C LEU A 172 -15.23 -9.89 23.34
N LEU A 173 -15.04 -10.80 22.37
CA LEU A 173 -15.83 -12.03 22.24
C LEU A 173 -15.04 -13.29 22.62
N GLY A 174 -13.73 -13.15 22.89
CA GLY A 174 -12.84 -14.28 23.19
C GLY A 174 -12.57 -15.19 21.99
N TRP A 175 -12.79 -14.71 20.76
CA TRP A 175 -12.59 -15.50 19.55
C TRP A 175 -11.12 -15.53 19.15
N SER A 176 -10.36 -16.44 19.73
CA SER A 176 -8.92 -16.63 19.45
C SER A 176 -8.60 -16.92 17.98
N TRP A 177 -9.55 -17.48 17.22
CA TRP A 177 -9.42 -17.72 15.79
C TRP A 177 -9.65 -16.47 14.92
N ALA A 178 -10.21 -15.38 15.46
CA ALA A 178 -10.49 -14.19 14.68
C ALA A 178 -9.22 -13.48 14.19
N ASP A 179 -8.17 -13.47 15.01
CA ASP A 179 -6.87 -12.88 14.65
C ASP A 179 -6.18 -13.66 13.49
N PRO A 180 -6.00 -14.99 13.56
CA PRO A 180 -5.48 -15.74 12.43
C PRO A 180 -6.31 -15.62 11.14
N ILE A 181 -7.65 -15.54 11.25
CA ILE A 181 -8.49 -15.32 10.07
C ILE A 181 -8.24 -13.92 9.48
N ALA A 182 -8.13 -12.88 10.31
CA ALA A 182 -7.76 -11.54 9.83
C ALA A 182 -6.37 -11.54 9.16
N ALA A 183 -5.41 -12.27 9.73
CA ALA A 183 -4.08 -12.47 9.14
C ALA A 183 -4.15 -13.15 7.76
N LEU A 184 -4.99 -14.17 7.60
CA LEU A 184 -5.22 -14.84 6.32
C LEU A 184 -5.88 -13.93 5.29
N VAL A 185 -6.78 -13.02 5.71
CA VAL A 185 -7.34 -11.99 4.82
C VAL A 185 -6.26 -11.03 4.36
N ILE A 186 -5.38 -10.57 5.26
CA ILE A 186 -4.22 -9.73 4.91
C ILE A 186 -3.32 -10.48 3.91
N ALA A 187 -3.02 -11.75 4.17
CA ALA A 187 -2.21 -12.56 3.25
C ALA A 187 -2.87 -12.73 1.88
N ALA A 188 -4.19 -12.94 1.81
CA ALA A 188 -4.92 -13.05 0.55
C ALA A 188 -4.89 -11.75 -0.26
N VAL A 189 -5.02 -10.59 0.40
CA VAL A 189 -4.86 -9.28 -0.25
C VAL A 189 -3.43 -9.13 -0.77
N ALA A 190 -2.41 -9.48 0.03
CA ALA A 190 -1.03 -9.43 -0.41
C ALA A 190 -0.75 -10.34 -1.63
N VAL A 191 -1.29 -11.56 -1.68
CA VAL A 191 -1.18 -12.41 -2.89
C VAL A 191 -1.77 -11.71 -4.11
N ARG A 192 -2.95 -11.09 -3.96
CA ARG A 192 -3.61 -10.38 -5.04
C ARG A 192 -2.78 -9.19 -5.53
N GLU A 193 -2.22 -8.39 -4.62
CA GLU A 193 -1.32 -7.30 -4.99
C GLU A 193 -0.01 -7.79 -5.62
N GLY A 194 0.53 -8.91 -5.14
CA GLY A 194 1.69 -9.55 -5.75
C GLY A 194 1.43 -9.99 -7.19
N ILE A 195 0.24 -10.54 -7.47
CA ILE A 195 -0.20 -10.89 -8.83
C ILE A 195 -0.38 -9.64 -9.69
N ASN A 196 -1.03 -8.60 -9.17
CA ASN A 196 -1.24 -7.33 -9.90
C ASN A 196 0.10 -6.70 -10.31
N ALA A 197 1.06 -6.65 -9.38
CA ALA A 197 2.40 -6.14 -9.61
C ALA A 197 3.15 -7.01 -10.63
N TRP A 198 3.07 -8.35 -10.53
CA TRP A 198 3.73 -9.26 -11.47
C TRP A 198 3.19 -9.13 -12.90
N GLN A 199 1.88 -8.91 -13.04
CA GLN A 199 1.22 -8.73 -14.34
C GLN A 199 1.39 -7.31 -14.91
N GLY A 200 1.84 -6.34 -14.11
CA GLY A 200 1.95 -4.94 -14.52
C GLY A 200 0.60 -4.21 -14.62
N ASN A 201 -0.45 -4.72 -13.98
CA ASN A 201 -1.80 -4.14 -14.06
C ASN A 201 -1.88 -2.73 -13.44
N ASP A 202 -0.96 -2.38 -12.55
CA ASP A 202 -0.87 -1.05 -11.94
C ASP A 202 -0.21 0.01 -12.82
N CYS A 203 0.35 -0.38 -13.98
CA CYS A 203 1.12 0.48 -14.87
C CYS A 203 0.30 1.31 -15.86
N CYS A 204 -1.03 1.14 -15.93
CA CYS A 204 -1.86 2.05 -16.71
C CYS A 204 -2.22 3.29 -15.88
N PRO A 205 -1.54 4.45 -16.04
CA PRO A 205 -2.15 5.70 -15.60
C PRO A 205 -3.46 5.87 -16.37
N PRO A 206 -4.54 6.39 -15.74
CA PRO A 206 -5.69 6.84 -16.51
C PRO A 206 -5.18 7.88 -17.49
N THR A 207 -5.40 7.60 -18.78
CA THR A 207 -5.18 8.51 -19.88
C THR A 207 -5.69 9.87 -19.44
N THR A 208 -4.79 10.85 -19.35
CA THR A 208 -5.15 12.25 -19.13
C THR A 208 -6.26 12.60 -20.11
N ALA A 209 -7.47 12.73 -19.59
CA ALA A 209 -8.64 13.27 -20.26
C ALA A 209 -8.43 14.76 -20.52
N LEU A 210 -7.47 15.07 -21.40
CA LEU A 210 -7.29 16.34 -22.08
C LEU A 210 -7.11 16.06 -23.58
N ALA A 211 -8.03 15.28 -24.15
CA ALA A 211 -8.41 15.46 -25.54
C ALA A 211 -9.78 16.14 -25.49
N PHE A 212 -9.77 17.47 -25.64
CA PHE A 212 -10.97 18.20 -26.03
C PHE A 212 -11.54 17.54 -27.30
N GLU A 213 -12.87 17.39 -27.32
CA GLU A 213 -13.67 16.86 -28.42
C GLU A 213 -13.13 17.22 -29.81
N ASN A 214 -12.85 16.21 -30.64
CA ASN A 214 -13.53 16.06 -31.94
C ASN A 214 -13.10 14.79 -32.71
N GLU A 215 -14.13 14.16 -33.29
CA GLU A 215 -14.15 13.30 -34.49
C GLU A 215 -13.74 11.81 -34.37
N ALA A 216 -14.79 10.98 -34.43
CA ALA A 216 -14.91 9.72 -35.16
C ALA A 216 -13.68 8.78 -35.28
N GLY A 217 -13.79 7.63 -34.58
CA GLY A 217 -13.16 6.38 -35.03
C GLY A 217 -11.64 6.31 -34.91
N ALA A 218 -11.10 6.33 -33.69
CA ALA A 218 -9.71 5.96 -33.44
C ALA A 218 -9.66 4.86 -32.38
N ALA A 219 -8.99 3.75 -32.74
CA ALA A 219 -8.75 2.60 -31.88
C ALA A 219 -8.19 3.03 -30.52
N GLN A 220 -8.60 2.32 -29.47
CA GLN A 220 -7.94 2.38 -28.16
C GLN A 220 -6.43 2.21 -28.40
N PRO A 221 -5.56 3.09 -27.89
CA PRO A 221 -4.12 2.86 -27.98
C PRO A 221 -3.86 1.60 -27.16
N SER A 222 -3.58 0.49 -27.86
CA SER A 222 -3.15 -0.76 -27.27
C SER A 222 -1.92 -0.49 -26.42
N CYS A 223 -2.05 -0.63 -25.10
CA CYS A 223 -0.91 -0.71 -24.20
C CYS A 223 -0.07 -1.93 -24.61
N SER A 224 0.95 -1.74 -25.43
CA SER A 224 1.87 -2.80 -25.86
C SER A 224 3.00 -3.05 -24.85
N CYS A 225 2.85 -2.63 -23.59
CA CYS A 225 3.84 -2.88 -22.53
C CYS A 225 3.64 -4.25 -21.86
N CYS A 226 2.71 -5.08 -22.34
CA CYS A 226 2.33 -6.37 -21.73
C CYS A 226 2.82 -7.60 -22.52
N SER A 227 3.92 -7.51 -23.28
CA SER A 227 4.48 -8.64 -24.03
C SER A 227 5.97 -8.80 -23.82
#